data_AF-A0A944VZU8-F1
#
_entry.id   AF-A0A944VZU8-F1
#
_cell.length_a   1.000
_cell.length_b   1.000
_cell.length_c   1.000
_cell.angle_alpha   90.00
_cell.angle_beta   90.00
_cell.angle_gamma   90.00
#
_symmetry.space_group_name_H-M   'P 1'
#
loop_
_entity.id
_entity.type
_entity.pdbx_description
1 polymer ?
#
loop_
_entity_poly.entity_id
_entity_poly.type
_entity_poly.pdbx_seq_one_letter_code
_entity_poly.pdbx_strand_id
1 'polypeptide(L)'
;GDPNRQGPQAVIYFGSDWRGPGPDELRAALRAGDPAIHVGMGGYGDEINIVMTNVRSGEERIIADRLEEILSNQKIEKETK
;
A
#
# COMPACT_ATOMS: atom_id res chain seq x y z
N GLY A 1 8.28 6.39 17.08
CA GLY A 1 7.80 5.10 16.54
C GLY A 1 6.94 4.43 17.59
N ASP A 2 5.90 3.72 17.17
CA ASP A 2 5.03 2.94 18.08
C ASP A 2 5.86 1.81 18.75
N PRO A 3 5.88 1.72 20.09
CA PRO A 3 6.64 0.71 20.82
C PRO A 3 6.19 -0.74 20.53
N ASN A 4 5.00 -0.95 19.96
CA ASN A 4 4.51 -2.26 19.55
C ASN A 4 5.01 -2.69 18.16
N ARG A 5 5.70 -1.81 17.41
CA ARG A 5 6.33 -2.18 16.14
C ARG A 5 7.59 -2.96 16.40
N GLN A 6 7.54 -4.25 16.09
CA GLN A 6 8.71 -5.12 16.11
C GLN A 6 9.32 -5.22 14.72
N GLY A 7 10.64 -5.05 14.63
CA GLY A 7 11.42 -5.20 13.40
C GLY A 7 11.29 -4.04 12.39
N PRO A 8 12.02 -4.11 11.27
CA PRO A 8 11.96 -3.12 10.19
C PRO A 8 10.58 -3.11 9.53
N GLN A 9 10.01 -1.92 9.38
CA GLN A 9 8.74 -1.71 8.72
C GLN A 9 8.83 -0.56 7.71
N ALA A 10 8.28 -0.79 6.53
CA ALA A 10 7.95 0.29 5.60
C ALA A 10 6.53 0.77 5.92
N VAL A 11 6.34 2.08 6.02
CA VAL A 11 5.06 2.68 6.37
C VAL A 11 4.73 3.78 5.37
N ILE A 12 3.53 3.73 4.80
CA ILE A 12 3.03 4.71 3.84
C ILE A 12 1.99 5.58 4.54
N TYR A 13 2.23 6.88 4.47
CA TYR A 13 1.37 7.94 4.99
C TYR A 13 0.73 8.68 3.81
N PHE A 14 -0.52 9.09 3.99
CA PHE A 14 -1.23 9.90 3.01
C PHE A 14 -1.32 11.33 3.53
N GLY A 15 -0.84 12.28 2.72
CA GLY A 15 -0.99 13.69 3.01
C GLY A 15 -2.47 14.09 3.06
N SER A 16 -2.80 15.13 3.83
CA SER A 16 -4.18 15.65 3.91
C SER A 16 -4.72 16.17 2.56
N ASP A 17 -3.83 16.47 1.62
CA ASP A 17 -4.10 16.95 0.27
C ASP A 17 -4.10 15.83 -0.77
N TRP A 18 -3.86 14.57 -0.38
CA TRP A 18 -3.92 13.41 -1.27
C TRP A 18 -5.32 13.26 -1.88
N ARG A 19 -5.37 13.03 -3.20
CA ARG A 19 -6.61 12.90 -3.98
C ARG A 19 -6.78 11.53 -4.65
N GLY A 20 -5.83 10.61 -4.45
CA GLY A 20 -5.92 9.26 -4.99
C GLY A 20 -6.62 8.28 -4.04
N PRO A 21 -6.44 6.96 -4.24
CA PRO A 21 -7.06 5.95 -3.40
C PRO A 21 -6.70 6.12 -1.93
N GLY A 22 -7.70 5.96 -1.07
CA GLY A 22 -7.51 5.98 0.38
C GLY A 22 -6.83 4.71 0.90
N PRO A 23 -6.42 4.70 2.17
CA PRO A 23 -5.79 3.54 2.82
C PRO A 23 -6.62 2.26 2.70
N ASP A 24 -7.94 2.33 2.92
CA ASP A 24 -8.82 1.15 2.83
C ASP A 24 -8.97 0.63 1.40
N GLU A 25 -9.10 1.54 0.43
CA GLU A 25 -9.16 1.18 -0.99
C GLU A 25 -7.86 0.51 -1.44
N LEU A 26 -6.72 1.06 -1.01
CA LEU A 26 -5.41 0.48 -1.29
C LEU A 26 -5.26 -0.91 -0.66
N ARG A 27 -5.66 -1.11 0.60
CA ARG A 27 -5.65 -2.43 1.25
C ARG A 27 -6.54 -3.44 0.52
N ALA A 28 -7.73 -3.01 0.11
CA ALA A 28 -8.65 -3.86 -0.63
C ALA A 28 -8.07 -4.26 -1.99
N ALA A 29 -7.49 -3.32 -2.72
CA ALA A 29 -6.86 -3.56 -4.02
C ALA A 29 -5.63 -4.48 -3.92
N LEU A 30 -4.77 -4.27 -2.91
CA LEU A 30 -3.62 -5.15 -2.62
C LEU A 30 -4.07 -6.58 -2.31
N ARG A 31 -5.15 -6.75 -1.55
CA ARG A 31 -5.71 -8.06 -1.18
C ARG A 31 -6.41 -8.76 -2.35
N ALA A 32 -7.04 -8.02 -3.24
CA ALA A 32 -7.81 -8.55 -4.36
C ALA A 32 -6.95 -9.03 -5.53
N GLY A 33 -5.68 -8.62 -5.60
CA GLY A 33 -4.80 -9.01 -6.70
C GLY A 33 -4.17 -10.39 -6.52
N ASP A 34 -3.40 -10.80 -7.53
CA ASP A 34 -2.68 -12.08 -7.56
C ASP A 34 -1.17 -11.82 -7.78
N PRO A 35 -0.27 -12.22 -6.87
CA PRO A 35 -0.58 -12.76 -5.55
C PRO A 35 -1.28 -11.71 -4.66
N ALA A 36 -2.04 -12.21 -3.67
CA ALA A 36 -2.67 -11.35 -2.67
C ALA A 36 -1.62 -10.81 -1.69
N ILE A 37 -1.64 -9.49 -1.46
CA ILE A 37 -0.71 -8.82 -0.55
C ILE A 37 -1.46 -8.36 0.69
N HIS A 38 -1.06 -8.89 1.85
CA HIS A 38 -1.64 -8.52 3.14
C HIS A 38 -0.74 -7.52 3.86
N VAL A 39 -1.30 -6.34 4.14
CA VAL A 39 -0.64 -5.26 4.89
C VAL A 39 -1.45 -4.95 6.14
N GLY A 40 -0.79 -4.41 7.16
CA GLY A 40 -1.49 -3.99 8.39
C GLY A 40 -1.94 -2.53 8.35
N MET A 41 -2.55 -2.11 9.46
CA MET A 41 -3.09 -0.75 9.63
C MET A 41 -2.08 0.23 10.27
N GLY A 42 -0.90 -0.24 10.67
CA GLY A 42 0.05 0.57 11.41
C GLY A 42 -0.37 0.82 12.87
N GLY A 43 0.04 1.97 13.41
CA GLY A 43 -0.11 2.32 14.83
C GLY A 43 -0.59 3.75 15.10
N TYR A 44 -0.59 4.61 14.09
CA TYR A 44 -1.12 5.97 14.14
C TYR A 44 -2.06 6.20 12.96
N GLY A 45 -3.38 6.06 13.16
CA GLY A 45 -4.39 6.34 12.14
C GLY A 45 -4.43 5.34 10.97
N ASP A 46 -4.89 5.80 9.81
CA ASP A 46 -5.11 4.97 8.61
C ASP A 46 -3.83 4.83 7.74
N GLU A 47 -2.80 4.19 8.26
CA GLU A 47 -1.54 3.96 7.55
C GLU A 47 -1.49 2.59 6.85
N ILE A 48 -0.67 2.45 5.80
CA ILE A 48 -0.27 1.13 5.32
C ILE A 48 1.06 0.75 5.96
N ASN A 49 1.13 -0.38 6.67
CA ASN A 49 2.39 -0.91 7.17
C ASN A 49 2.73 -2.27 6.55
N ILE A 50 3.98 -2.39 6.11
CA ILE A 50 4.58 -3.61 5.57
C ILE A 50 5.68 -4.05 6.53
N VAL A 51 5.52 -5.25 7.10
CA VAL A 51 6.49 -5.84 8.01
C VAL A 51 7.57 -6.54 7.19
N MET A 52 8.74 -5.93 7.07
CA MET A 52 9.75 -6.37 6.10
C MET A 52 10.36 -7.73 6.44
N THR A 53 10.27 -8.18 7.70
CA THR A 53 10.71 -9.53 8.08
C THR A 53 9.84 -10.64 7.50
N ASN A 54 8.64 -10.31 6.99
CA ASN A 54 7.75 -11.27 6.34
C ASN A 54 7.94 -11.29 4.81
N VAL A 55 8.67 -10.32 4.25
CA VAL A 55 8.90 -10.19 2.81
C VAL A 55 10.09 -11.06 2.43
N ARG A 56 9.90 -11.96 1.46
CA ARG A 56 10.95 -12.81 0.91
C ARG A 56 11.65 -12.11 -0.26
N SER A 57 12.88 -12.53 -0.55
CA SER A 57 13.62 -12.02 -1.70
C SER A 57 12.81 -12.13 -2.99
N GLY A 58 12.64 -11.01 -3.68
CA GLY A 58 11.85 -10.87 -4.91
C GLY A 58 10.41 -10.39 -4.68
N GLU A 59 9.83 -10.60 -3.50
CA GLU A 59 8.46 -10.14 -3.19
C GLU A 59 8.39 -8.62 -3.03
N GLU A 60 9.49 -7.97 -2.66
CA GLU A 60 9.58 -6.51 -2.59
C GLU A 60 9.25 -5.84 -3.93
N ARG A 61 9.58 -6.51 -5.05
CA ARG A 61 9.30 -6.00 -6.39
C ARG A 61 7.83 -6.14 -6.76
N ILE A 62 7.22 -7.27 -6.41
CA ILE A 62 5.78 -7.50 -6.60
C ILE A 62 4.97 -6.46 -5.80
N ILE A 63 5.39 -6.19 -4.56
CA ILE A 63 4.76 -5.17 -3.72
C ILE A 63 4.91 -3.78 -4.34
N ALA A 64 6.12 -3.41 -4.78
CA ALA A 64 6.38 -2.12 -5.39
C ALA A 64 5.57 -1.91 -6.68
N ASP A 65 5.59 -2.88 -7.59
CA ASP A 65 4.90 -2.81 -8.88
C ASP A 65 3.37 -2.69 -8.68
N ARG A 66 2.80 -3.43 -7.72
CA ARG A 66 1.37 -3.34 -7.41
C ARG A 66 1.00 -2.01 -6.75
N LEU A 67 1.84 -1.48 -5.85
CA LEU A 67 1.62 -0.16 -5.28
C LEU A 67 1.66 0.92 -6.36
N GLU A 68 2.63 0.83 -7.28
CA GLU A 68 2.72 1.74 -8.43
C GLU A 68 1.47 1.66 -9.31
N GLU A 69 1.00 0.45 -9.65
CA GLU A 69 -0.21 0.24 -10.44
C GLU A 69 -1.43 0.91 -9.78
N ILE A 70 -1.65 0.68 -8.48
CA ILE A 70 -2.84 1.18 -7.77
C ILE A 70 -2.77 2.70 -7.59
N LEU A 71 -1.60 3.24 -7.23
CA LEU A 71 -1.44 4.67 -6.92
C LEU A 71 -1.30 5.53 -8.18
N SER A 72 -0.77 4.97 -9.26
CA SER A 72 -0.57 5.66 -10.54
C SER A 72 -1.72 5.49 -11.51
N ASN A 73 -2.60 4.49 -11.34
CA ASN A 73 -3.89 4.40 -12.06
C ASN A 73 -4.89 5.44 -11.52
N GLN A 74 -4.49 6.71 -11.56
CA GLN A 74 -5.41 7.79 -11.89
C GLN A 74 -5.91 7.47 -13.31
N LYS A 75 -7.09 6.86 -13.41
CA LYS A 75 -7.75 6.65 -14.70
C LYS A 75 -7.56 7.91 -15.56
N ILE A 76 -6.85 7.75 -16.68
CA ILE A 76 -7.06 8.57 -17.86
C ILE A 76 -8.48 8.22 -18.34
N GLU A 77 -9.48 8.70 -17.61
CA GLU A 77 -10.84 8.91 -18.09
C GLU A 77 -10.90 10.36 -18.59
N LYS A 78 -10.03 10.67 -19.55
CA LYS A 78 -10.24 11.75 -20.51
C LYS A 78 -9.91 11.15 -21.87
N GLU A 79 -10.87 11.28 -22.78
CA GLU A 79 -10.84 10.83 -24.17
C GLU A 79 -11.27 9.37 -24.43
N THR A 80 -12.54 9.07 -24.13
CA THR A 80 -13.36 8.41 -25.15
C THR A 80 -14.81 8.89 -25.07
N LYS A 81 -15.07 10.07 -25.62
CA LYS A 81 -16.19 10.43 -26.52
C LYS A 81 -16.25 11.92 -26.77
#